data_AF-A0A2S9GRK1-F1
#
_entry.id   AF-A0A2S9GRK1-F1
#
_cell.length_a   1.000
_cell.length_b   1.000
_cell.length_c   1.000
_cell.angle_alpha   90.00
_cell.angle_beta   90.00
_cell.angle_gamma   90.00
#
_symmetry.space_group_name_H-M   'P 1'
#
loop_
_entity.id
_entity.type
_entity.pdbx_description
1 polymer ?
#
loop_
_entity_poly.entity_id
_entity_poly.type
_entity_poly.pdbx_seq_one_letter_code
_entity_poly.pdbx_strand_id
1 'polypeptide(L)' 'KEDKPEVGARVAWSGVGRRLRTEHPSPKALRRDIMAVLNEPRYREASRRVASDMAAAPGFDGLAGVVDR' A
#
# COMPACT_ATOMS: atom_id res chain seq x y z
N LYS A 1 -14.06 7.24 13.68
CA LYS A 1 -13.11 6.10 13.63
C LYS A 1 -12.44 6.22 12.27
N GLU A 2 -11.16 6.59 12.20
CA GLU A 2 -10.48 6.78 10.91
C GLU A 2 -10.49 5.48 10.08
N ASP A 3 -10.40 5.60 8.76
CA ASP A 3 -10.42 4.52 7.75
C ASP A 3 -9.20 3.57 7.80
N LYS A 4 -8.54 3.48 8.96
CA LYS A 4 -7.34 2.68 9.20
C LYS A 4 -7.54 1.19 8.87
N PRO A 5 -8.68 0.55 9.21
CA PRO A 5 -8.90 -0.85 8.82
C PRO A 5 -8.94 -1.05 7.30
N GLU A 6 -9.64 -0.18 6.58
CA GLU A 6 -9.87 -0.24 5.14
C GLU A 6 -8.59 0.07 4.37
N VAL A 7 -7.89 1.14 4.74
CA VAL A 7 -6.59 1.51 4.15
C VAL A 7 -5.56 0.41 4.40
N GLY A 8 -5.50 -0.12 5.62
CA GLY A 8 -4.61 -1.24 5.95
C GLY A 8 -4.92 -2.51 5.15
N ALA A 9 -6.20 -2.77 4.84
CA ALA A 9 -6.59 -3.89 3.99
C ALA A 9 -6.11 -3.70 2.55
N ARG A 10 -6.23 -2.49 1.99
CA ARG A 10 -5.74 -2.16 0.64
C ARG A 10 -4.23 -2.30 0.52
N VAL A 11 -3.48 -1.87 1.54
CA VAL A 11 -2.02 -2.03 1.61
C VAL A 11 -1.61 -3.51 1.60
N ALA A 12 -2.30 -4.33 2.38
CA ALA A 12 -2.04 -5.77 2.40
C ALA A 12 -2.43 -6.44 1.07
N TRP A 13 -3.56 -6.04 0.47
CA TRP A 13 -4.03 -6.56 -0.82
C TRP A 13 -3.08 -6.21 -1.98
N SER A 14 -2.58 -4.98 -2.03
CA SER A 14 -1.65 -4.56 -3.10
C SER A 14 -0.26 -5.19 -2.97
N GLY A 15 0.05 -5.77 -1.80
CA GLY A 15 1.31 -6.42 -1.49
C GLY A 15 2.45 -5.46 -1.12
N VAL A 16 2.18 -4.14 -1.07
CA VAL A 16 3.19 -3.12 -0.71
C VAL A 16 3.52 -3.10 0.78
N GLY A 17 2.66 -3.71 1.61
CA GLY A 17 2.89 -3.82 3.05
C GLY A 17 2.06 -4.94 3.68
N ARG A 18 1.93 -4.86 5.01
CA ARG A 18 1.18 -5.85 5.81
C ARG A 18 0.26 -5.16 6.79
N ARG A 19 -0.87 -5.80 7.09
CA ARG A 19 -1.80 -5.38 8.15
C ARG A 19 -1.51 -6.16 9.42
N LEU A 20 -1.40 -5.45 10.55
CA LEU A 20 -1.33 -6.08 11.87
C LEU A 20 -2.69 -6.63 12.26
N ARG A 21 -2.71 -7.81 12.90
CA ARG A 21 -3.96 -8.49 13.32
C ARG A 21 -4.46 -8.05 14.70
N THR A 22 -3.76 -7.11 15.33
CA THR A 22 -4.04 -6.59 16.67
C THR A 22 -3.77 -5.09 16.69
N GLU A 23 -4.54 -4.36 17.49
CA GLU A 23 -4.31 -2.94 17.77
C GLU A 23 -3.12 -2.72 18.73
N HIS A 24 -2.77 -3.74 19.51
CA HIS A 24 -1.74 -3.68 20.56
C HIS A 24 -0.70 -4.79 20.35
N PRO A 25 0.18 -4.70 19.33
CA PRO A 25 1.24 -5.67 19.12
C PRO A 25 2.31 -5.57 20.22
N SER A 26 2.89 -6.70 20.61
CA SER A 26 4.10 -6.66 21.44
C SER A 26 5.27 -6.09 20.64
N PRO A 27 6.27 -5.43 21.29
CA PRO A 27 7.44 -4.92 20.60
C PRO A 27 8.19 -5.98 19.77
N LYS A 28 8.24 -7.23 20.26
CA LYS A 28 8.85 -8.37 19.55
C LYS A 28 8.09 -8.71 18.26
N ALA A 29 6.76 -8.75 18.31
CA ALA A 29 5.93 -9.01 17.13
C ALA A 29 6.07 -7.88 16.11
N LEU A 30 6.05 -6.64 16.57
CA LEU A 30 6.23 -5.46 15.73
C LEU A 30 7.61 -5.47 15.04
N ARG A 31 8.69 -5.75 15.78
CA ARG A 31 10.04 -5.87 15.21
C ARG A 31 10.09 -6.93 14.11
N ARG A 32 9.53 -8.12 14.35
CA ARG A 32 9.48 -9.18 13.33
C ARG A 32 8.76 -8.70 12.08
N ASP A 33 7.60 -8.07 12.24
CA ASP A 33 6.77 -7.64 11.12
C ASP A 33 7.43 -6.50 10.32
N ILE A 34 8.14 -5.58 10.98
CA ILE A 34 8.97 -4.55 10.33
C ILE A 34 10.11 -5.19 9.53
N MET A 35 10.87 -6.10 10.15
CA MET A 35 12.01 -6.73 9.48
C MET A 35 11.58 -7.56 8.27
N ALA A 36 10.41 -8.20 8.32
CA ALA A 36 9.83 -8.88 7.15
C ALA A 36 9.60 -7.89 6.00
N VAL A 37 9.01 -6.72 6.26
CA VAL A 37 8.78 -5.70 5.22
C VAL A 37 10.09 -5.16 4.64
N LEU A 38 11.10 -4.95 5.48
CA LEU A 38 12.39 -4.40 5.04
C LEU A 38 13.23 -5.41 4.26
N ASN A 39 13.19 -6.70 4.65
CA ASN A 39 14.10 -7.71 4.12
C ASN A 39 13.51 -8.54 2.98
N GLU A 40 12.19 -8.65 2.86
CA GLU A 40 11.56 -9.43 1.78
C GLU A 40 11.42 -8.57 0.50
N PRO A 41 12.08 -8.93 -0.63
CA PRO A 41 12.11 -8.09 -1.83
C PRO A 41 10.72 -7.77 -2.41
N ARG A 42 9.75 -8.68 -2.22
CA ARG A 42 8.39 -8.54 -2.74
C ARG A 42 7.71 -7.22 -2.37
N TYR A 43 7.99 -6.66 -1.19
CA TYR A 43 7.39 -5.40 -0.75
C TYR A 43 7.92 -4.23 -1.59
N ARG A 44 9.21 -4.24 -1.88
CA ARG A 44 9.86 -3.24 -2.74
C ARG A 44 9.40 -3.38 -4.19
N GLU A 45 9.28 -4.60 -4.69
CA GLU A 45 8.80 -4.89 -6.05
C GLU A 45 7.35 -4.43 -6.24
N ALA A 46 6.46 -4.78 -5.32
CA ALA A 46 5.08 -4.32 -5.34
C ALA A 46 5.00 -2.79 -5.26
N SER A 47 5.83 -2.15 -4.43
CA SER A 47 5.87 -0.69 -4.30
C SER A 47 6.34 -0.01 -5.59
N ARG A 48 7.35 -0.58 -6.27
CA ARG A 48 7.82 -0.09 -7.58
C ARG A 48 6.76 -0.22 -8.66
N ARG A 49 6.02 -1.35 -8.68
CA ARG A 49 4.89 -1.54 -9.59
C ARG A 49 3.83 -0.46 -9.38
N VAL A 50 3.38 -0.26 -8.14
CA VAL A 50 2.39 0.79 -7.82
C VAL A 50 2.91 2.18 -8.19
N ALA A 51 4.19 2.47 -7.94
CA ALA A 51 4.78 3.74 -8.35
C ALA A 51 4.78 3.92 -9.89
N SER A 52 5.06 2.86 -10.64
CA SER A 52 4.96 2.87 -12.11
C SER A 52 3.53 3.10 -12.59
N ASP A 53 2.56 2.42 -11.96
CA ASP A 53 1.14 2.58 -12.29
C ASP A 53 0.66 4.02 -12.04
N MET A 54 1.10 4.61 -10.92
CA MET A 54 0.82 6.01 -10.59
C MET A 54 1.46 6.98 -11.58
N ALA A 55 2.70 6.73 -11.99
CA ALA A 55 3.40 7.56 -12.96
C ALA A 55 2.79 7.49 -14.37
N ALA A 56 2.22 6.33 -14.74
CA ALA A 56 1.54 6.13 -16.01
C ALA A 56 0.08 6.61 -16.02
N ALA A 57 -0.49 6.96 -14.86
CA ALA A 57 -1.88 7.37 -14.77
C ALA A 57 -2.09 8.70 -15.52
N PRO A 58 -3.16 8.83 -16.33
CA PRO A 58 -3.40 10.01 -17.18
C PRO A 58 -3.74 11.28 -16.38
N GLY A 59 -3.92 11.16 -15.06
CA GLY A 59 -4.15 12.30 -14.17
C GLY A 59 -5.31 13.17 -14.63
N PHE A 60 -5.07 14.49 -14.69
CA PHE A 60 -6.06 15.48 -15.09
C PHE A 60 -6.50 15.32 -16.55
N ASP A 61 -5.58 15.00 -17.47
CA ASP A 61 -5.91 14.87 -18.89
C ASP A 61 -6.93 13.74 -19.12
N GLY A 62 -6.81 12.66 -18.36
CA GLY A 62 -7.79 11.57 -18.35
C GLY A 62 -9.17 12.00 -17.87
N LEU A 63 -9.23 12.90 -16.89
CA LEU A 63 -10.50 13.45 -16.38
C LEU A 63 -11.13 14.41 -17.41
N ALA A 64 -10.34 15.32 -17.98
CA ALA A 64 -10.80 16.29 -18.97
C ALA A 64 -11.42 15.58 -20.18
N GLY A 65 -10.80 14.50 -20.67
CA GLY A 65 -11.34 13.71 -21.78
C GLY A 65 -12.68 13.01 -21.50
N VAL A 66 -13.09 12.87 -20.24
CA VAL A 66 -14.41 12.33 -19.84
C VAL A 66 -15.45 13.43 -19.69
N VAL A 67 -15.07 14.57 -19.13
CA VAL A 67 -15.99 15.70 -18.84
C VAL A 67 -16.31 16.50 -20.09
N ASP A 68 -15.32 16.73 -20.96
CA ASP A 68 -15.46 17.56 -22.16
C ASP A 68 -16.06 16.77 -23.35
N ARG A 69 -16.63 15.58 -23.09
CA ARG A 69 -17.30 14.75 -24.10
C ARG A 69 -18.81 15.02 -24.15
#